data_AF-A0A9X3BWA1-F1
#
_entry.id   AF-A0A9X3BWA1-F1
#
_cell.length_a   1.000
_cell.length_b   1.000
_cell.length_c   1.000
_cell.angle_alpha   90.00
_cell.angle_beta   90.00
_cell.angle_gamma   90.00
#
_symmetry.space_group_name_H-M   'P 1'
#
loop_
_entity.id
_entity.type
_entity.pdbx_description
1 polymer ?
#
loop_
_entity_poly.entity_id
_entity_poly.type
_entity_poly.pdbx_seq_one_letter_code
_entity_poly.pdbx_strand_id
1 'polypeptide(L)'
;MSEQPSTPAGRDRLRELLDAVVDADNTVVGEMARSSHASEFHFSREVRRLTGESPAALRRRIMLERAAWRLRRGEGVAAVAADEGWSSAEVFSRAFRRAFGVPPSRAADVAFRVPAPNGLHFHPPQSLWLDGDGATKEPDVSQLMVAHDVADTAYLIDRAAGLSAEQWTAELTPGQVVLDWDGPEPSVGAVLGAIVWTKEVWLATIEGRDVPRRDASDPASVSPAGLAAHHVDVGNRWAAMVSEYSAEGRLGDTVIDALCEPPESFQLYGIVAHVLEYAALRRGLARAMLARLGVATHRGDPLEWMRGH
;
A
#
# COMPACT_ATOMS: atom_id res chain seq x y z
N MET A 1 -14.35 -5.69 -33.74
CA MET A 1 -14.16 -6.46 -32.49
C MET A 1 -14.23 -5.48 -31.35
N SER A 2 -15.39 -5.42 -30.69
CA SER A 2 -15.60 -4.50 -29.56
C SER A 2 -15.00 -5.14 -28.31
N GLU A 3 -13.89 -4.60 -27.83
CA GLU A 3 -13.37 -4.87 -26.49
C GLU A 3 -14.39 -4.38 -25.46
N GLN A 4 -14.92 -5.31 -24.68
CA GLN A 4 -15.62 -4.96 -23.45
C GLN A 4 -14.57 -4.59 -22.40
N PRO A 5 -14.72 -3.46 -21.69
CA PRO A 5 -13.82 -3.13 -20.59
C PRO A 5 -13.96 -4.19 -19.49
N SER A 6 -12.82 -4.71 -19.06
CA SER A 6 -12.69 -5.65 -17.96
C SER A 6 -13.27 -5.05 -16.67
N THR A 7 -14.30 -5.69 -16.13
CA THR A 7 -14.91 -5.32 -14.85
C THR A 7 -13.89 -5.52 -13.71
N PRO A 8 -13.62 -4.51 -12.84
CA PRO A 8 -12.93 -4.74 -11.58
C PRO A 8 -13.90 -5.41 -10.58
N ALA A 9 -14.25 -6.67 -10.82
CA ALA A 9 -15.59 -7.18 -10.47
C ALA A 9 -15.81 -7.63 -9.01
N GLY A 10 -14.76 -7.88 -8.22
CA GLY A 10 -14.90 -8.52 -6.91
C GLY A 10 -14.93 -7.55 -5.72
N ARG A 11 -13.84 -6.77 -5.57
CA ARG A 11 -13.61 -5.90 -4.41
C ARG A 11 -14.46 -4.63 -4.45
N ASP A 12 -14.61 -4.02 -5.63
CA ASP A 12 -15.45 -2.82 -5.80
C ASP A 12 -16.93 -3.17 -5.59
N ARG A 13 -17.37 -4.33 -6.08
CA ARG A 13 -18.75 -4.77 -5.85
C ARG A 13 -19.03 -5.09 -4.39
N LEU A 14 -18.09 -5.72 -3.67
CA LEU A 14 -18.22 -5.92 -2.23
C LEU A 14 -18.31 -4.56 -1.51
N ARG A 15 -17.44 -3.61 -1.86
CA ARG A 15 -17.47 -2.26 -1.28
C ARG A 15 -18.81 -1.57 -1.50
N GLU A 16 -19.34 -1.55 -2.71
CA GLU A 16 -20.66 -0.98 -3.02
C GLU A 16 -21.78 -1.61 -2.18
N LEU A 17 -21.75 -2.94 -2.04
CA LEU A 17 -22.75 -3.66 -1.25
C LEU A 17 -22.59 -3.37 0.26
N LEU A 18 -21.37 -3.23 0.76
CA LEU A 18 -21.11 -2.89 2.15
C LEU A 18 -21.51 -1.45 2.46
N ASP A 19 -21.19 -0.50 1.58
CA ASP A 19 -21.60 0.90 1.70
C ASP A 19 -23.13 1.00 1.82
N ALA A 20 -23.87 0.27 0.98
CA ALA A 20 -25.33 0.19 1.07
C ALA A 20 -25.83 -0.42 2.40
N VAL A 21 -25.13 -1.39 2.99
CA VAL A 21 -25.52 -2.01 4.28
C VAL A 21 -25.25 -1.09 5.47
N VAL A 22 -24.17 -0.30 5.43
CA VAL A 22 -23.72 0.52 6.56
C VAL A 22 -24.25 1.95 6.53
N ASP A 23 -24.84 2.37 5.42
CA ASP A 23 -25.54 3.66 5.30
C ASP A 23 -26.60 3.81 6.39
N ALA A 24 -26.55 4.94 7.11
CA ALA A 24 -27.47 5.27 8.17
C ALA A 24 -28.90 5.47 7.64
N ASP A 25 -29.04 5.96 6.40
CA ASP A 25 -30.33 6.24 5.76
C ASP A 25 -31.04 4.95 5.30
N ASN A 26 -30.30 3.85 5.18
CA ASN A 26 -30.85 2.54 4.83
C ASN A 26 -31.26 1.77 6.10
N THR A 27 -32.54 1.79 6.44
CA THR A 27 -33.10 1.15 7.64
C THR A 27 -33.61 -0.26 7.38
N VAL A 28 -34.04 -0.55 6.15
CA VAL A 28 -34.54 -1.87 5.72
C VAL A 28 -33.81 -2.39 4.48
N VAL A 29 -33.84 -3.71 4.29
CA VAL A 29 -33.12 -4.40 3.18
C VAL A 29 -33.53 -3.86 1.81
N GLY A 30 -34.79 -3.45 1.65
CA GLY A 30 -35.28 -2.80 0.42
C GLY A 30 -34.58 -1.49 0.08
N GLU A 31 -34.24 -0.68 1.07
CA GLU A 31 -33.51 0.58 0.88
C GLU A 31 -32.06 0.29 0.48
N MET A 32 -31.42 -0.65 1.18
CA MET A 32 -30.06 -1.12 0.86
C MET A 32 -29.98 -1.63 -0.60
N ALA A 33 -30.92 -2.49 -0.99
CA ALA A 33 -30.96 -3.04 -2.34
C ALA A 33 -31.15 -1.95 -3.41
N ARG A 34 -32.07 -1.00 -3.18
CA ARG A 34 -32.29 0.14 -4.09
C ARG A 34 -31.06 1.03 -4.23
N SER A 35 -30.37 1.34 -3.12
CA SER A 35 -29.15 2.16 -3.13
C SER A 35 -27.99 1.52 -3.91
N SER A 36 -28.00 0.18 -4.05
CA SER A 36 -27.02 -0.59 -4.84
C SER A 36 -27.51 -0.99 -6.24
N HIS A 37 -28.62 -0.38 -6.71
CA HIS A 37 -29.28 -0.67 -7.99
C HIS A 37 -29.62 -2.17 -8.19
N ALA A 38 -30.00 -2.88 -7.11
CA ALA A 38 -30.33 -4.30 -7.13
C ALA A 38 -31.75 -4.58 -6.61
N SER A 39 -32.32 -5.72 -7.02
CA SER A 39 -33.53 -6.25 -6.36
C SER A 39 -33.19 -6.79 -4.98
N GLU A 40 -34.15 -6.76 -4.04
CA GLU A 40 -33.95 -7.25 -2.66
C GLU A 40 -33.46 -8.70 -2.61
N PHE A 41 -34.02 -9.56 -3.46
CA PHE A 41 -33.62 -10.96 -3.55
C PHE A 41 -32.17 -11.11 -4.03
N HIS A 42 -31.81 -10.39 -5.09
CA HIS A 42 -30.45 -10.44 -5.65
C HIS A 42 -29.43 -9.88 -4.64
N PHE A 43 -29.74 -8.73 -4.04
CA PHE A 43 -28.91 -8.09 -3.02
C PHE A 43 -28.67 -9.00 -1.81
N SER A 44 -29.74 -9.56 -1.23
CA SER A 44 -29.64 -10.43 -0.06
C SER A 44 -28.85 -11.71 -0.33
N ARG A 45 -29.02 -12.30 -1.52
CA ARG A 45 -28.27 -13.47 -1.95
C ARG A 45 -26.79 -13.13 -2.10
N GLU A 46 -26.47 -11.99 -2.70
CA GLU A 46 -25.10 -11.60 -2.99
C GLU A 46 -24.33 -11.19 -1.75
N VAL A 47 -24.94 -10.37 -0.87
CA VAL A 47 -24.36 -10.05 0.45
C VAL A 47 -24.11 -11.33 1.24
N ARG A 48 -25.07 -12.25 1.31
CA ARG A 48 -24.88 -13.50 2.05
C ARG A 48 -23.79 -14.38 1.44
N ARG A 49 -23.70 -14.43 0.12
CA ARG A 49 -22.65 -15.18 -0.60
C ARG A 49 -21.26 -14.63 -0.30
N LEU A 50 -21.13 -13.30 -0.23
CA LEU A 50 -19.85 -12.62 -0.03
C LEU A 50 -19.45 -12.49 1.45
N THR A 51 -20.43 -12.36 2.35
CA THR A 51 -20.20 -12.00 3.77
C THR A 51 -20.58 -13.12 4.74
N GLY A 52 -21.20 -14.20 4.28
CA GLY A 52 -21.75 -15.24 5.16
C GLY A 52 -22.95 -14.81 6.00
N GLU A 53 -23.31 -13.52 6.01
CA GLU A 53 -24.38 -12.93 6.81
C GLU A 53 -25.53 -12.41 5.92
N SER A 54 -26.76 -12.40 6.44
CA SER A 54 -27.82 -11.65 5.77
C SER A 54 -27.56 -10.14 5.92
N PRO A 55 -28.00 -9.28 4.99
CA PRO A 55 -27.80 -7.83 5.09
C PRO A 55 -28.26 -7.24 6.43
N ALA A 56 -29.41 -7.69 6.92
CA ALA A 56 -29.96 -7.24 8.21
C ALA A 56 -29.15 -7.74 9.42
N ALA A 57 -28.53 -8.92 9.34
CA ALA A 57 -27.65 -9.43 10.39
C ALA A 57 -26.34 -8.63 10.42
N LEU A 58 -25.73 -8.43 9.25
CA LEU A 58 -24.50 -7.66 9.09
C LEU A 58 -24.68 -6.21 9.60
N ARG A 59 -25.71 -5.50 9.13
CA ARG A 59 -25.99 -4.13 9.61
C ARG A 59 -26.16 -4.10 11.13
N ARG A 60 -26.99 -5.00 11.66
CA ARG A 60 -27.26 -5.05 13.10
C ARG A 60 -25.98 -5.30 13.90
N ARG A 61 -25.08 -6.15 13.40
CA ARG A 61 -23.79 -6.42 14.02
C ARG A 61 -22.92 -5.15 14.03
N ILE A 62 -22.74 -4.50 12.88
CA ILE A 62 -21.95 -3.26 12.76
C ILE A 62 -22.51 -2.14 13.66
N MET A 63 -23.83 -1.96 13.72
CA MET A 63 -24.47 -1.00 14.64
C MET A 63 -24.18 -1.32 16.12
N LEU A 64 -24.21 -2.60 16.49
CA LEU A 64 -23.91 -3.03 17.86
C LEU A 64 -22.43 -2.82 18.21
N GLU A 65 -21.51 -3.05 17.28
CA GLU A 65 -20.08 -2.76 17.47
C GLU A 65 -19.82 -1.26 17.61
N ARG A 66 -20.47 -0.42 16.79
CA ARG A 66 -20.43 1.04 16.90
C ARG A 66 -21.01 1.53 18.23
N ALA A 67 -22.17 1.01 18.63
CA ALA A 67 -22.78 1.33 19.91
C ALA A 67 -21.87 0.94 21.09
N ALA A 68 -21.27 -0.25 21.07
CA ALA A 68 -20.33 -0.68 22.09
C ALA A 68 -19.12 0.26 22.19
N TRP A 69 -18.56 0.70 21.05
CA TRP A 69 -17.48 1.68 21.02
C TRP A 69 -17.87 3.02 21.67
N ARG A 70 -19.07 3.54 21.36
CA ARG A 70 -19.61 4.78 21.95
C ARG A 70 -19.85 4.67 23.46
N LEU A 71 -20.47 3.58 23.90
CA LEU A 71 -20.75 3.31 25.31
C LEU A 71 -19.47 3.19 26.14
N ARG A 72 -18.41 2.57 25.58
CA ARG A 72 -17.09 2.50 26.22
C ARG A 72 -16.45 3.86 26.46
N ARG A 73 -16.85 4.89 25.71
CA ARG A 73 -16.39 6.27 25.86
C ARG A 73 -17.25 7.09 26.84
N GLY A 74 -18.20 6.43 27.52
CA GLY A 74 -19.04 7.05 28.54
C GLY A 74 -20.33 7.67 27.99
N GLU A 75 -20.68 7.44 26.72
CA GLU A 75 -21.96 7.91 26.19
C GLU A 75 -23.15 7.19 26.84
N GLY A 76 -24.27 7.91 26.99
CA GLY A 76 -25.46 7.38 27.65
C GLY A 76 -26.19 6.33 26.80
N VAL A 77 -26.61 5.22 27.44
CA VAL A 77 -27.30 4.09 26.78
C VAL A 77 -28.51 4.52 25.94
N ALA A 78 -29.34 5.41 26.48
CA ALA A 78 -30.55 5.87 25.77
C ALA A 78 -30.22 6.72 24.54
N ALA A 79 -29.22 7.60 24.65
CA ALA A 79 -28.77 8.44 23.54
C ALA A 79 -28.16 7.59 22.42
N VAL A 80 -27.25 6.67 22.76
CA VAL A 80 -26.65 5.75 21.79
C VAL A 80 -27.72 4.89 21.12
N ALA A 81 -28.69 4.35 21.87
CA ALA A 81 -29.77 3.56 21.27
C ALA A 81 -30.60 4.35 20.25
N ALA A 82 -30.93 5.61 20.57
CA ALA A 82 -31.71 6.49 19.70
C ALA A 82 -30.92 6.88 18.43
N ASP A 83 -29.66 7.31 18.60
CA ASP A 83 -28.80 7.73 17.48
C ASP A 83 -28.45 6.58 16.54
N GLU A 84 -28.36 5.36 17.06
CA GLU A 84 -28.19 4.15 16.24
C GLU A 84 -29.50 3.68 15.58
N GLY A 85 -30.62 4.38 15.78
CA GLY A 85 -31.89 4.08 15.12
C GLY A 85 -32.64 2.88 15.68
N TRP A 86 -32.43 2.51 16.95
CA TRP A 86 -33.23 1.48 17.61
C TRP A 86 -34.60 2.00 18.01
N SER A 87 -35.64 1.19 17.82
CA SER A 87 -37.02 1.57 18.16
C SER A 87 -37.26 1.80 19.67
N SER A 88 -36.44 1.19 20.54
CA SER A 88 -36.40 1.50 21.97
C SER A 88 -35.10 1.05 22.63
N ALA A 89 -34.76 1.65 23.78
CA ALA A 89 -33.62 1.25 24.60
C ALA A 89 -33.72 -0.20 25.12
N GLU A 90 -34.94 -0.73 25.28
CA GLU A 90 -35.16 -2.12 25.69
C GLU A 90 -34.81 -3.10 24.55
N VAL A 91 -35.23 -2.79 23.31
CA VAL A 91 -34.89 -3.59 22.14
C VAL A 91 -33.37 -3.58 21.93
N PHE A 92 -32.75 -2.40 22.03
CA PHE A 92 -31.29 -2.25 22.00
C PHE A 92 -30.61 -3.10 23.07
N SER A 93 -31.04 -2.98 24.33
CA SER A 93 -30.41 -3.70 25.46
C SER A 93 -30.49 -5.22 25.31
N ARG A 94 -31.60 -5.75 24.78
CA ARG A 94 -31.74 -7.18 24.48
C ARG A 94 -30.81 -7.63 23.36
N ALA A 95 -30.70 -6.84 22.29
CA ALA A 95 -29.81 -7.14 21.17
C ALA A 95 -28.34 -7.06 21.59
N PHE A 96 -27.97 -6.04 22.35
CA PHE A 96 -26.62 -5.86 22.89
C PHE A 96 -26.23 -7.02 23.79
N ARG A 97 -27.08 -7.40 24.75
CA ARG A 97 -26.81 -8.55 25.63
C ARG A 97 -26.67 -9.86 24.86
N ARG A 98 -27.45 -10.06 23.80
CA ARG A 98 -27.32 -11.24 22.94
C ARG A 98 -25.97 -11.29 22.21
N ALA A 99 -25.47 -10.14 21.76
CA ALA A 99 -24.23 -10.05 20.99
C ALA A 99 -22.97 -10.08 21.87
N PHE A 100 -23.00 -9.38 23.02
CA PHE A 100 -21.82 -9.18 23.88
C PHE A 100 -21.86 -9.98 25.20
N GLY A 101 -22.96 -10.67 25.51
CA GLY A 101 -23.14 -11.40 26.77
C GLY A 101 -23.40 -10.53 28.01
N VAL A 102 -23.20 -9.21 27.92
CA VAL A 102 -23.37 -8.24 29.02
C VAL A 102 -24.39 -7.15 28.66
N PRO A 103 -25.04 -6.48 29.63
CA PRO A 103 -25.88 -5.32 29.31
C PRO A 103 -25.07 -4.12 28.79
N PRO A 104 -25.69 -3.16 28.07
CA PRO A 104 -25.02 -1.95 27.57
C PRO A 104 -24.27 -1.14 28.63
N SER A 105 -24.77 -1.11 29.87
CA SER A 105 -24.12 -0.42 31.00
C SER A 105 -22.76 -1.02 31.39
N ARG A 106 -22.48 -2.26 30.96
CA ARG A 106 -21.22 -2.97 31.16
C ARG A 106 -20.41 -3.09 29.85
N ALA A 107 -20.69 -2.25 28.86
CA ALA A 107 -19.94 -2.23 27.59
C ALA A 107 -18.43 -2.00 27.80
N ALA A 108 -18.03 -1.33 28.89
CA ALA A 108 -16.63 -1.17 29.30
C ALA A 108 -15.89 -2.49 29.55
N ASP A 109 -16.62 -3.56 29.89
CA ASP A 109 -16.05 -4.85 30.30
C ASP A 109 -15.80 -5.81 29.11
N VAL A 110 -16.16 -5.40 27.89
CA VAL A 110 -16.09 -6.25 26.69
C VAL A 110 -15.35 -5.54 25.54
N ALA A 111 -14.76 -6.34 24.65
CA ALA A 111 -14.33 -5.82 23.36
C ALA A 111 -15.55 -5.29 22.59
N PHE A 112 -15.36 -4.24 21.79
CA PHE A 112 -16.46 -3.68 21.00
C PHE A 112 -16.72 -4.46 19.71
N ARG A 113 -15.82 -5.37 19.31
CA ARG A 113 -16.00 -6.28 18.16
C ARG A 113 -16.67 -7.57 18.63
N VAL A 114 -17.58 -8.10 17.83
CA VAL A 114 -18.18 -9.42 18.04
C VAL A 114 -17.73 -10.37 16.92
N PRO A 115 -17.61 -11.68 17.16
CA PRO A 115 -17.17 -12.63 16.13
C PRO A 115 -17.98 -12.48 14.84
N ALA A 116 -17.28 -12.38 13.71
CA ALA A 116 -17.87 -12.21 12.39
C ALA A 116 -17.41 -13.34 11.46
N PRO A 117 -18.31 -14.04 10.76
CA PRO A 117 -17.95 -15.15 9.88
C PRO A 117 -17.15 -14.72 8.64
N ASN A 118 -17.13 -13.43 8.33
CA ASN A 118 -16.39 -12.82 7.23
C ASN A 118 -15.20 -11.96 7.66
N GLY A 119 -14.91 -11.86 8.96
CA GLY A 119 -13.88 -10.95 9.49
C GLY A 119 -14.16 -9.46 9.24
N LEU A 120 -15.38 -9.09 8.79
CA LEU A 120 -15.74 -7.70 8.55
C LEU A 120 -16.22 -7.07 9.86
N HIS A 121 -15.59 -6.00 10.30
CA HIS A 121 -15.91 -5.32 11.55
C HIS A 121 -16.02 -3.81 11.35
N PHE A 122 -16.73 -3.16 12.26
CA PHE A 122 -16.64 -1.74 12.46
C PHE A 122 -15.22 -1.35 12.90
N HIS A 123 -14.65 -0.35 12.25
CA HIS A 123 -13.40 0.28 12.63
C HIS A 123 -13.63 1.78 12.87
N PRO A 124 -13.59 2.22 14.14
CA PRO A 124 -13.89 3.60 14.46
C PRO A 124 -12.98 4.62 13.73
N PRO A 125 -13.48 5.82 13.43
CA PRO A 125 -14.84 6.29 13.72
C PRO A 125 -15.87 5.89 12.64
N GLN A 126 -15.45 5.58 11.42
CA GLN A 126 -16.33 5.41 10.25
C GLN A 126 -15.87 4.31 9.28
N SER A 127 -14.72 3.70 9.51
CA SER A 127 -14.14 2.72 8.60
C SER A 127 -14.71 1.32 8.85
N LEU A 128 -14.52 0.44 7.88
CA LEU A 128 -14.70 -0.99 8.05
C LEU A 128 -13.33 -1.66 8.02
N TRP A 129 -13.16 -2.67 8.85
CA TRP A 129 -11.99 -3.53 8.89
C TRP A 129 -12.37 -4.89 8.35
N LEU A 130 -11.59 -5.45 7.43
CA LEU A 130 -11.74 -6.82 6.98
C LEU A 130 -10.50 -7.58 7.41
N ASP A 131 -10.67 -8.63 8.20
CA ASP A 131 -9.56 -9.51 8.54
C ASP A 131 -8.99 -10.16 7.26
N GLY A 132 -7.67 -10.36 7.24
CA GLY A 132 -7.03 -11.18 6.20
C GLY A 132 -7.60 -12.60 6.25
N ASP A 133 -7.71 -13.25 5.09
CA ASP A 133 -8.25 -14.62 5.01
C ASP A 133 -7.35 -15.68 5.67
N GLY A 134 -6.14 -15.30 6.11
CA GLY A 134 -5.14 -16.14 6.75
C GLY A 134 -4.58 -17.26 5.87
N ALA A 135 -5.12 -17.41 4.65
CA ALA A 135 -4.81 -18.44 3.68
C ALA A 135 -3.93 -17.89 2.54
N THR A 136 -4.03 -16.60 2.25
CA THR A 136 -3.11 -15.90 1.37
C THR A 136 -1.84 -15.54 2.13
N LYS A 137 -0.68 -15.96 1.60
CA LYS A 137 0.62 -15.47 2.06
C LYS A 137 0.68 -14.00 1.69
N GLU A 138 0.52 -13.13 2.69
CA GLU A 138 0.64 -11.68 2.51
C GLU A 138 2.03 -11.38 1.92
N PRO A 139 2.13 -10.51 0.89
CA PRO A 139 3.43 -10.10 0.39
C PRO A 139 4.17 -9.39 1.51
N ASP A 140 5.42 -9.81 1.75
CA ASP A 140 6.30 -9.16 2.69
C ASP A 140 6.44 -7.68 2.33
N VAL A 141 6.33 -6.78 3.32
CA VAL A 141 6.38 -5.33 3.07
C VAL A 141 7.68 -4.93 2.39
N SER A 142 8.81 -5.57 2.72
CA SER A 142 10.07 -5.36 1.99
C SER A 142 9.97 -5.77 0.53
N GLN A 143 9.36 -6.92 0.22
CA GLN A 143 9.17 -7.37 -1.16
C GLN A 143 8.26 -6.40 -1.95
N LEU A 144 7.16 -5.95 -1.35
CA LEU A 144 6.29 -4.94 -1.95
C LEU A 144 7.07 -3.67 -2.25
N MET A 145 7.89 -3.23 -1.31
CA MET A 145 8.63 -1.98 -1.44
C MET A 145 9.74 -2.04 -2.47
N VAL A 146 10.44 -3.18 -2.58
CA VAL A 146 11.43 -3.42 -3.64
C VAL A 146 10.75 -3.48 -5.00
N ALA A 147 9.63 -4.18 -5.14
CA ALA A 147 8.89 -4.23 -6.40
C ALA A 147 8.42 -2.84 -6.84
N HIS A 148 7.88 -2.05 -5.91
CA HIS A 148 7.49 -0.67 -6.16
C HIS A 148 8.69 0.23 -6.52
N ASP A 149 9.80 0.12 -5.79
CA ASP A 149 11.04 0.87 -6.07
C ASP A 149 11.55 0.61 -7.50
N VAL A 150 11.59 -0.65 -7.93
CA VAL A 150 12.02 -1.02 -9.28
C VAL A 150 11.04 -0.50 -10.34
N ALA A 151 9.73 -0.70 -10.13
CA ALA A 151 8.71 -0.26 -11.08
C ALA A 151 8.66 1.27 -11.21
N ASP A 152 8.70 1.99 -10.09
CA ASP A 152 8.60 3.44 -10.06
C ASP A 152 9.87 4.12 -10.62
N THR A 153 11.04 3.53 -10.39
CA THR A 153 12.28 3.98 -11.04
C THR A 153 12.21 3.77 -12.55
N ALA A 154 11.72 2.62 -13.02
CA ALA A 154 11.54 2.36 -14.45
C ALA A 154 10.58 3.37 -15.09
N TYR A 155 9.47 3.67 -14.42
CA TYR A 155 8.53 4.71 -14.84
C TYR A 155 9.21 6.07 -14.98
N LEU A 156 9.99 6.51 -13.99
CA LEU A 156 10.64 7.82 -14.05
C LEU A 156 11.70 7.91 -15.16
N ILE A 157 12.42 6.81 -15.43
CA ILE A 157 13.33 6.73 -16.57
C ILE A 157 12.56 6.82 -17.89
N ASP A 158 11.42 6.14 -18.02
CA ASP A 158 10.53 6.27 -19.19
C ASP A 158 10.05 7.71 -19.39
N ARG A 159 9.63 8.39 -18.31
CA ARG A 159 9.27 9.82 -18.37
C ARG A 159 10.43 10.69 -18.81
N ALA A 160 11.65 10.36 -18.40
CA ALA A 160 12.87 11.06 -18.80
C ALA A 160 13.29 10.78 -20.26
N ALA A 161 12.76 9.73 -20.91
CA ALA A 161 13.06 9.43 -22.31
C ALA A 161 12.58 10.51 -23.28
N GLY A 162 11.64 11.37 -22.85
CA GLY A 162 11.20 12.54 -23.62
C GLY A 162 12.12 13.76 -23.54
N LEU A 163 13.18 13.73 -22.72
CA LEU A 163 14.12 14.85 -22.57
C LEU A 163 15.13 14.91 -23.72
N SER A 164 15.58 16.11 -24.08
CA SER A 164 16.76 16.28 -24.91
C SER A 164 18.04 15.88 -24.16
N ALA A 165 19.14 15.61 -24.88
CA ALA A 165 20.43 15.32 -24.26
C ALA A 165 20.94 16.48 -23.36
N GLU A 166 20.64 17.72 -23.74
CA GLU A 166 20.94 18.91 -22.93
C GLU A 166 20.10 18.93 -21.65
N GLN A 167 18.80 18.64 -21.73
CA GLN A 167 17.91 18.60 -20.56
C GLN A 167 18.24 17.45 -19.61
N TRP A 168 18.68 16.30 -20.14
CA TRP A 168 19.10 15.13 -19.36
C TRP A 168 20.27 15.44 -18.41
N THR A 169 21.22 16.24 -18.89
CA THR A 169 22.46 16.60 -18.16
C THR A 169 22.42 17.97 -17.50
N ALA A 170 21.39 18.78 -17.78
CA ALA A 170 21.26 20.14 -17.25
C ALA A 170 21.26 20.16 -15.71
N GLU A 171 22.11 21.01 -15.13
CA GLU A 171 22.15 21.24 -13.69
C GLU A 171 20.93 22.06 -13.25
N LEU A 172 19.91 21.38 -12.73
CA LEU A 172 18.69 21.99 -12.22
C LEU A 172 18.80 22.41 -10.76
N THR A 173 19.68 21.73 -10.01
CA THR A 173 19.99 22.06 -8.61
C THR A 173 21.50 21.88 -8.38
N PRO A 174 22.33 22.86 -8.80
CA PRO A 174 23.78 22.79 -8.61
C PRO A 174 24.16 22.55 -7.15
N GLY A 175 25.10 21.64 -6.91
CA GLY A 175 25.56 21.30 -5.55
C GLY A 175 24.61 20.41 -4.74
N GLN A 176 23.50 19.94 -5.31
CA GLN A 176 22.64 18.94 -4.67
C GLN A 176 23.44 17.66 -4.40
N VAL A 177 23.42 17.19 -3.15
CA VAL A 177 24.06 15.94 -2.71
C VAL A 177 23.06 15.21 -1.83
N VAL A 178 22.80 13.94 -2.10
CA VAL A 178 21.97 13.09 -1.23
C VAL A 178 22.83 12.37 -0.19
N LEU A 179 23.96 11.84 -0.65
CA LEU A 179 24.95 11.14 0.17
C LEU A 179 26.32 11.74 -0.13
N ASP A 180 27.03 12.20 0.89
CA ASP A 180 28.32 12.91 0.74
C ASP A 180 29.38 12.09 -0.01
N TRP A 181 29.32 10.76 0.08
CA TRP A 181 30.23 9.84 -0.59
C TRP A 181 29.85 9.47 -2.03
N ASP A 182 28.60 9.71 -2.47
CA ASP A 182 28.14 9.43 -3.85
C ASP A 182 28.41 10.60 -4.81
N GLY A 183 28.68 11.79 -4.23
CA GLY A 183 28.93 13.02 -4.96
C GLY A 183 27.66 13.77 -5.37
N PRO A 184 27.80 14.83 -6.19
CA PRO A 184 26.70 15.69 -6.58
C PRO A 184 25.75 15.04 -7.59
N GLU A 185 24.46 15.31 -7.43
CA GLU A 185 23.34 14.84 -8.27
C GLU A 185 22.52 16.02 -8.82
N PRO A 186 23.09 16.90 -9.68
CA PRO A 186 22.47 18.18 -10.01
C PRO A 186 21.39 18.10 -11.11
N SER A 187 21.30 17.00 -11.85
CA SER A 187 20.45 16.81 -13.03
C SER A 187 19.52 15.60 -12.88
N VAL A 188 18.49 15.52 -13.75
CA VAL A 188 17.59 14.35 -13.82
C VAL A 188 18.39 13.07 -14.04
N GLY A 189 19.34 13.10 -14.98
CA GLY A 189 20.15 11.94 -15.28
C GLY A 189 21.07 11.54 -14.13
N ALA A 190 21.64 12.50 -13.39
CA ALA A 190 22.47 12.21 -12.24
C ALA A 190 21.68 11.52 -11.11
N VAL A 191 20.48 12.03 -10.80
CA VAL A 191 19.61 11.46 -9.76
C VAL A 191 19.13 10.05 -10.15
N LEU A 192 18.64 9.86 -11.38
CA LEU A 192 18.16 8.55 -11.83
C LEU A 192 19.32 7.54 -11.97
N GLY A 193 20.47 8.00 -12.46
CA GLY A 193 21.70 7.21 -12.52
C GLY A 193 22.13 6.72 -11.13
N ALA A 194 22.12 7.60 -10.13
CA ALA A 194 22.48 7.26 -8.76
C ALA A 194 21.57 6.17 -8.14
N ILE A 195 20.26 6.16 -8.47
CA ILE A 195 19.34 5.11 -8.01
C ILE A 195 19.77 3.73 -8.55
N VAL A 196 20.12 3.65 -9.83
CA VAL A 196 20.53 2.38 -10.48
C VAL A 196 21.91 1.96 -9.99
N TRP A 197 22.86 2.90 -9.95
CA TRP A 197 24.23 2.69 -9.45
C TRP A 197 24.25 2.10 -8.04
N THR A 198 23.46 2.66 -7.12
CA THR A 198 23.42 2.20 -5.72
C THR A 198 23.04 0.72 -5.63
N LYS A 199 22.05 0.27 -6.40
CA LYS A 199 21.65 -1.14 -6.45
C LYS A 199 22.75 -2.02 -7.02
N GLU A 200 23.43 -1.55 -8.07
CA GLU A 200 24.49 -2.29 -8.74
C GLU A 200 25.71 -2.52 -7.83
N VAL A 201 26.13 -1.51 -7.08
CA VAL A 201 27.24 -1.62 -6.11
C VAL A 201 26.91 -2.61 -5.00
N TRP A 202 25.71 -2.54 -4.43
CA TRP A 202 25.28 -3.49 -3.40
C TRP A 202 25.14 -4.91 -3.95
N LEU A 203 24.61 -5.08 -5.17
CA LEU A 203 24.59 -6.38 -5.84
C LEU A 203 26.00 -6.94 -6.05
N ALA A 204 26.95 -6.13 -6.51
CA ALA A 204 28.33 -6.58 -6.68
C ALA A 204 28.92 -7.09 -5.36
N THR A 205 28.70 -6.35 -4.27
CA THR A 205 29.14 -6.74 -2.92
C THR A 205 28.51 -8.07 -2.46
N ILE A 206 27.19 -8.19 -2.59
CA ILE A 206 26.43 -9.36 -2.14
C ILE A 206 26.76 -10.61 -2.98
N GLU A 207 26.97 -10.42 -4.29
CA GLU A 207 27.28 -11.51 -5.22
C GLU A 207 28.79 -11.84 -5.27
N GLY A 208 29.64 -11.09 -4.56
CA GLY A 208 31.09 -11.27 -4.55
C GLY A 208 31.78 -10.95 -5.88
N ARG A 209 31.30 -9.92 -6.59
CA ARG A 209 31.89 -9.40 -7.83
C ARG A 209 32.77 -8.18 -7.58
N ASP A 210 33.59 -7.84 -8.58
CA ASP A 210 34.38 -6.61 -8.60
C ASP A 210 33.48 -5.36 -8.60
N VAL A 211 34.06 -4.22 -8.19
CA VAL A 211 33.41 -2.91 -8.24
C VAL A 211 32.93 -2.64 -9.67
N PRO A 212 31.63 -2.34 -9.88
CA PRO A 212 31.10 -2.07 -11.21
C PRO A 212 31.69 -0.76 -11.79
N ARG A 213 31.60 -0.60 -13.11
CA ARG A 213 31.97 0.66 -13.77
C ARG A 213 30.78 1.61 -13.78
N ARG A 214 31.00 2.89 -13.44
CA ARG A 214 29.93 3.90 -13.38
C ARG A 214 29.39 4.30 -14.76
N ASP A 215 30.08 3.96 -15.85
CA ASP A 215 29.74 4.34 -17.23
C ASP A 215 28.28 4.06 -17.62
N ALA A 216 27.69 2.96 -17.13
CA ALA A 216 26.31 2.55 -17.45
C ALA A 216 25.22 3.33 -16.69
N SER A 217 25.62 4.16 -15.71
CA SER A 217 24.72 4.99 -14.90
C SER A 217 25.11 6.47 -14.87
N ASP A 218 26.26 6.84 -15.45
CA ASP A 218 26.70 8.22 -15.56
C ASP A 218 25.93 8.97 -16.66
N PRO A 219 25.19 10.04 -16.34
CA PRO A 219 24.42 10.79 -17.33
C PRO A 219 25.24 11.44 -18.44
N ALA A 220 26.54 11.65 -18.24
CA ALA A 220 27.44 12.14 -19.28
C ALA A 220 27.75 11.06 -20.34
N SER A 221 27.58 9.79 -19.98
CA SER A 221 27.94 8.63 -20.82
C SER A 221 26.73 7.80 -21.27
N VAL A 222 25.61 7.87 -20.55
CA VAL A 222 24.40 7.09 -20.84
C VAL A 222 23.21 7.97 -21.18
N SER A 223 22.44 7.56 -22.18
CA SER A 223 21.14 8.16 -22.51
C SER A 223 20.04 7.60 -21.59
N PRO A 224 18.85 8.24 -21.51
CA PRO A 224 17.71 7.68 -20.79
C PRO A 224 17.37 6.25 -21.20
N ALA A 225 17.42 5.94 -22.51
CA ALA A 225 17.16 4.61 -23.03
C ALA A 225 18.23 3.59 -22.63
N GLY A 226 19.50 4.00 -22.60
CA GLY A 226 20.59 3.16 -22.10
C GLY A 226 20.44 2.86 -20.61
N LEU A 227 20.09 3.87 -19.81
CA LEU A 227 19.83 3.70 -18.39
C LEU A 227 18.61 2.80 -18.13
N ALA A 228 17.56 2.90 -18.96
CA ALA A 228 16.39 2.04 -18.86
C ALA A 228 16.75 0.56 -19.05
N ALA A 229 17.57 0.25 -20.06
CA ALA A 229 18.03 -1.11 -20.30
C ALA A 229 18.88 -1.64 -19.13
N HIS A 230 19.77 -0.81 -18.59
CA HIS A 230 20.59 -1.17 -17.43
C HIS A 230 19.73 -1.39 -16.16
N HIS A 231 18.75 -0.52 -15.92
CA HIS A 231 17.81 -0.64 -14.81
C HIS A 231 16.97 -1.92 -14.87
N VAL A 232 16.59 -2.39 -16.07
CA VAL A 232 15.89 -3.68 -16.21
C VAL A 232 16.75 -4.83 -15.70
N ASP A 233 18.03 -4.89 -16.05
CA ASP A 233 18.93 -5.95 -15.55
C ASP A 233 19.13 -5.84 -14.03
N VAL A 234 19.59 -4.67 -13.58
CA VAL A 234 19.92 -4.42 -12.17
C VAL A 234 18.69 -4.57 -11.28
N GLY A 235 17.55 -4.03 -11.69
CA GLY A 235 16.29 -4.10 -10.96
C GLY A 235 15.76 -5.52 -10.82
N ASN A 236 15.85 -6.34 -11.88
CA ASN A 236 15.44 -7.75 -11.83
C ASN A 236 16.33 -8.55 -10.89
N ARG A 237 17.66 -8.38 -10.97
CA ARG A 237 18.61 -9.05 -10.07
C ARG A 237 18.42 -8.63 -8.62
N TRP A 238 18.22 -7.34 -8.38
CA TRP A 238 17.93 -6.80 -7.05
C TRP A 238 16.66 -7.38 -6.45
N ALA A 239 15.55 -7.37 -7.20
CA ALA A 239 14.28 -7.92 -6.74
C ALA A 239 14.36 -9.44 -6.50
N ALA A 240 15.04 -10.18 -7.38
CA ALA A 240 15.27 -11.62 -7.22
C ALA A 240 16.07 -11.93 -5.95
N MET A 241 17.20 -11.24 -5.74
CA MET A 241 18.05 -11.41 -4.56
C MET A 241 17.25 -11.18 -3.27
N VAL A 242 16.51 -10.08 -3.15
CA VAL A 242 15.72 -9.81 -1.94
C VAL A 242 14.62 -10.85 -1.74
N SER A 243 13.95 -11.28 -2.82
CA SER A 243 12.90 -12.30 -2.76
C SER A 243 13.44 -13.66 -2.27
N GLU A 244 14.54 -14.13 -2.85
CA GLU A 244 15.18 -15.41 -2.53
C GLU A 244 15.69 -15.42 -1.08
N TYR A 245 16.44 -14.39 -0.68
CA TYR A 245 17.00 -14.32 0.66
C TYR A 245 15.92 -14.13 1.74
N SER A 246 14.82 -13.43 1.42
CA SER A 246 13.66 -13.35 2.31
C SER A 246 12.99 -14.72 2.48
N ALA A 247 12.78 -15.46 1.37
CA ALA A 247 12.18 -16.79 1.39
C ALA A 247 13.03 -17.82 2.16
N GLU A 248 14.35 -17.68 2.11
CA GLU A 248 15.31 -18.53 2.84
C GLU A 248 15.53 -18.09 4.31
N GLY A 249 14.95 -16.96 4.75
CA GLY A 249 15.17 -16.42 6.10
C GLY A 249 16.57 -15.85 6.33
N ARG A 250 17.26 -15.46 5.26
CA ARG A 250 18.67 -15.05 5.23
C ARG A 250 18.90 -13.54 5.20
N LEU A 251 17.84 -12.72 5.24
CA LEU A 251 18.02 -11.27 5.35
C LEU A 251 18.77 -10.83 6.62
N GLY A 252 18.89 -11.71 7.62
CA GLY A 252 19.73 -11.49 8.80
C GLY A 252 21.24 -11.72 8.58
N ASP A 253 21.64 -12.26 7.43
CA ASP A 253 23.05 -12.49 7.08
C ASP A 253 23.82 -11.15 7.08
N THR A 254 25.11 -11.20 7.43
CA THR A 254 26.01 -10.04 7.46
C THR A 254 27.02 -10.16 6.32
N VAL A 255 27.10 -9.11 5.52
CA VAL A 255 28.12 -8.91 4.49
C VAL A 255 29.22 -8.03 5.10
N ILE A 256 30.47 -8.46 4.96
CA ILE A 256 31.63 -7.61 5.26
C ILE A 256 32.05 -6.99 3.94
N ASP A 257 31.72 -5.72 3.77
CA ASP A 257 32.02 -4.97 2.56
C ASP A 257 33.48 -4.56 2.56
N ALA A 258 34.29 -5.29 1.80
CA ALA A 258 35.70 -4.98 1.58
C ALA A 258 35.91 -3.85 0.55
N LEU A 259 34.85 -3.35 -0.09
CA LEU A 259 34.89 -2.20 -0.98
C LEU A 259 34.88 -0.87 -0.21
N CYS A 260 34.44 -0.88 1.06
CA CYS A 260 34.61 0.24 1.98
C CYS A 260 36.07 0.33 2.49
N GLU A 261 36.55 1.56 2.70
CA GLU A 261 37.81 1.82 3.39
C GLU A 261 37.57 2.69 4.65
N PRO A 262 37.69 2.13 5.88
CA PRO A 262 37.99 0.72 6.19
C PRO A 262 36.82 -0.23 5.87
N PRO A 263 37.05 -1.56 5.80
CA PRO A 263 35.96 -2.52 5.59
C PRO A 263 34.88 -2.42 6.67
N GLU A 264 33.62 -2.42 6.25
CA GLU A 264 32.47 -2.27 7.14
C GLU A 264 31.52 -3.48 7.04
N SER A 265 30.83 -3.79 8.15
CA SER A 265 29.90 -4.91 8.21
C SER A 265 28.46 -4.42 8.14
N PHE A 266 27.69 -4.94 7.19
CA PHE A 266 26.29 -4.58 6.98
C PHE A 266 25.39 -5.82 6.97
N GLN A 267 24.27 -5.76 7.69
CA GLN A 267 23.25 -6.80 7.59
C GLN A 267 22.43 -6.60 6.32
N LEU A 268 22.05 -7.69 5.63
CA LEU A 268 21.32 -7.61 4.36
C LEU A 268 20.02 -6.82 4.47
N TYR A 269 19.24 -7.00 5.53
CA TYR A 269 18.03 -6.19 5.77
C TYR A 269 18.34 -4.69 5.90
N GLY A 270 19.49 -4.34 6.48
CA GLY A 270 19.96 -2.97 6.63
C GLY A 270 20.37 -2.36 5.28
N ILE A 271 21.03 -3.15 4.43
CA ILE A 271 21.34 -2.76 3.05
C ILE A 271 20.05 -2.51 2.26
N VAL A 272 19.08 -3.42 2.34
CA VAL A 272 17.79 -3.26 1.64
C VAL A 272 17.07 -2.00 2.10
N ALA A 273 17.01 -1.75 3.41
CA ALA A 273 16.41 -0.53 3.97
C ALA A 273 17.14 0.72 3.49
N HIS A 274 18.47 0.72 3.49
CA HIS A 274 19.31 1.80 2.99
C HIS A 274 19.01 2.13 1.51
N VAL A 275 19.00 1.11 0.65
CA VAL A 275 18.72 1.28 -0.78
C VAL A 275 17.32 1.85 -1.01
N LEU A 276 16.30 1.32 -0.30
CA LEU A 276 14.92 1.78 -0.44
C LEU A 276 14.73 3.24 0.00
N GLU A 277 15.34 3.62 1.12
CA GLU A 277 15.27 4.98 1.70
C GLU A 277 15.80 6.02 0.71
N TYR A 278 17.05 5.86 0.28
CA TYR A 278 17.69 6.84 -0.61
C TYR A 278 17.14 6.79 -2.02
N ALA A 279 16.67 5.63 -2.50
CA ALA A 279 15.97 5.56 -3.77
C ALA A 279 14.62 6.30 -3.71
N ALA A 280 13.85 6.20 -2.61
CA ALA A 280 12.60 6.95 -2.46
C ALA A 280 12.82 8.47 -2.47
N LEU A 281 13.83 8.95 -1.73
CA LEU A 281 14.24 10.36 -1.76
C LEU A 281 14.61 10.80 -3.18
N ARG A 282 15.48 10.05 -3.86
CA ARG A 282 15.91 10.35 -5.24
C ARG A 282 14.76 10.30 -6.25
N ARG A 283 13.79 9.38 -6.12
CA ARG A 283 12.57 9.39 -6.96
C ARG A 283 11.75 10.66 -6.75
N GLY A 284 11.65 11.16 -5.51
CA GLY A 284 11.04 12.45 -5.22
C GLY A 284 11.75 13.63 -5.90
N LEU A 285 13.09 13.65 -5.83
CA LEU A 285 13.92 14.65 -6.51
C LEU A 285 13.75 14.59 -8.03
N ALA A 286 13.78 13.40 -8.62
CA ALA A 286 13.60 13.21 -10.06
C ALA A 286 12.24 13.72 -10.53
N ARG A 287 11.15 13.47 -9.79
CA ARG A 287 9.82 14.06 -10.09
C ARG A 287 9.84 15.58 -10.07
N ALA A 288 10.44 16.18 -9.05
CA ALA A 288 10.53 17.64 -8.93
C ALA A 288 11.34 18.24 -10.09
N MET A 289 12.45 17.60 -10.47
CA MET A 289 13.29 18.01 -11.59
C MET A 289 12.58 17.84 -12.95
N LEU A 290 11.92 16.70 -13.19
CA LEU A 290 11.10 16.47 -14.38
C LEU A 290 9.97 17.51 -14.50
N ALA A 291 9.32 17.86 -13.40
CA ALA A 291 8.29 18.89 -13.38
C ALA A 291 8.84 20.28 -13.77
N ARG A 292 10.07 20.64 -13.34
CA ARG A 292 10.75 21.89 -13.77
C ARG A 292 11.04 21.90 -15.28
N LEU A 293 11.22 20.74 -15.89
CA LEU A 293 11.40 20.56 -17.33
C LEU A 293 10.06 20.39 -18.08
N GLY A 294 8.92 20.54 -17.40
CA GLY A 294 7.58 20.44 -18.00
C GLY A 294 7.08 19.00 -18.20
N VAL A 295 7.76 18.00 -17.64
CA VAL A 295 7.35 16.59 -17.72
C VAL A 295 6.49 16.22 -16.52
N ALA A 296 5.21 15.94 -16.77
CA ALA A 296 4.28 15.50 -15.73
C ALA A 296 4.56 14.04 -15.31
N THR A 297 4.40 13.75 -14.02
CA THR A 297 4.55 12.43 -13.40
C THR A 297 3.42 12.16 -12.41
N HIS A 298 3.07 10.89 -12.14
CA HIS A 298 2.20 10.55 -11.01
C HIS A 298 2.90 10.80 -9.65
N ARG A 299 2.24 10.46 -8.53
CA ARG A 299 2.79 10.70 -7.18
C ARG A 299 3.82 9.67 -6.74
N GLY A 300 3.68 8.42 -7.21
CA GLY A 300 4.55 7.31 -6.80
C GLY A 300 4.15 6.74 -5.45
N ASP A 301 2.85 6.79 -5.13
CA ASP A 301 2.28 6.19 -3.93
C ASP A 301 2.09 4.69 -4.14
N PRO A 302 2.69 3.81 -3.30
CA PRO A 302 2.47 2.38 -3.38
C PRO A 302 0.99 1.97 -3.27
N LEU A 303 0.15 2.73 -2.55
CA LEU A 303 -1.29 2.48 -2.47
C LEU A 303 -2.01 2.76 -3.79
N GLU A 304 -1.58 3.80 -4.53
CA GLU A 304 -2.09 4.07 -5.88
C GLU A 304 -1.62 2.98 -6.85
N TRP A 305 -0.34 2.59 -6.76
CA TRP A 305 0.25 1.53 -7.59
C TRP A 305 -0.49 0.19 -7.44
N MET A 306 -0.80 -0.23 -6.20
CA MET A 306 -1.56 -1.46 -5.93
C MET A 306 -3.01 -1.45 -6.44
N ARG A 307 -3.58 -0.29 -6.79
CA ARG A 307 -4.99 -0.16 -7.22
C ARG A 307 -5.18 -0.24 -8.74
N GLY A 308 -4.14 -0.10 -9.56
CA GLY A 308 -4.35 0.22 -10.97
C GLY A 308 -3.15 0.09 -11.90
N HIS A 309 -2.15 -0.70 -11.52
CA HIS A 309 -1.15 -1.24 -12.44
C HIS A 309 -1.17 -2.77 -12.39
#